data_AF-A0A3N0VLQ3-F1
#
_entry.id   AF-A0A3N0VLQ3-F1
#
_cell.length_a   1.000
_cell.length_b   1.000
_cell.length_c   1.000
_cell.angle_alpha   90.00
_cell.angle_beta   90.00
_cell.angle_gamma   90.00
#
_symmetry.space_group_name_H-M   'P 1'
#
loop_
_entity.id
_entity.type
_entity.pdbx_description
1 polymer ?
#
loop_
_entity_poly.entity_id
_entity_poly.type
_entity_poly.pdbx_seq_one_letter_code
_entity_poly.pdbx_strand_id
1 'polypeptide(L)'
;MASRSRARPPRSAPASRWSATACASACAPPPAVETVSTGPDPALLDRQLRNYLGAYPERVQAQVRGLLLEDRLAEHLARKYPGKHAIQGDAALYDYVQGIKQAQLHSTPPVHKVLWQNKMDVIQNVLGLHTSISRVQGGRLKAKAEIRIASLFKTLAPEFLEMVVVHELAHLREREHNKAFYQLCEHLLPDYHQIEFDLRLLLLQRAVAGA
;
A
#
# COMPACT_ATOMS: atom_id res chain seq x y z
N MET A 1 -11.31 -32.76 -63.56
CA MET A 1 -12.53 -32.95 -64.37
C MET A 1 -13.74 -32.67 -63.49
N ALA A 2 -14.64 -31.83 -64.01
CA ALA A 2 -16.05 -31.60 -63.65
C ALA A 2 -16.38 -31.38 -62.14
N SER A 3 -16.65 -30.18 -61.65
CA SER A 3 -17.77 -29.26 -61.96
C SER A 3 -19.15 -29.78 -61.55
N ARG A 4 -19.81 -29.05 -60.62
CA ARG A 4 -21.18 -28.47 -60.71
C ARG A 4 -21.64 -28.08 -59.29
N SER A 5 -21.75 -26.78 -59.00
CA SER A 5 -22.92 -25.88 -59.22
C SER A 5 -23.89 -25.92 -58.04
N ARG A 6 -23.87 -24.90 -57.17
CA ARG A 6 -24.66 -23.65 -57.21
C ARG A 6 -26.12 -23.83 -56.77
N ALA A 7 -26.51 -23.13 -55.71
CA ALA A 7 -27.68 -22.24 -55.75
C ALA A 7 -27.66 -21.23 -54.57
N ARG A 8 -27.97 -19.97 -54.90
CA ARG A 8 -28.25 -18.78 -54.08
C ARG A 8 -29.48 -18.12 -54.78
N PRO A 9 -30.02 -17.00 -54.29
CA PRO A 9 -30.94 -16.70 -53.17
C PRO A 9 -32.42 -16.55 -53.66
N PRO A 10 -33.35 -15.93 -52.89
CA PRO A 10 -33.59 -14.46 -52.99
C PRO A 10 -33.84 -13.80 -51.61
N ARG A 11 -33.35 -12.58 -51.29
CA ARG A 11 -33.76 -11.20 -51.61
C ARG A 11 -35.16 -10.73 -51.12
N SER A 12 -35.12 -10.02 -49.98
CA SER A 12 -35.67 -8.67 -49.65
C SER A 12 -37.18 -8.39 -49.42
N ALA A 13 -37.41 -7.77 -48.24
CA ALA A 13 -38.38 -6.69 -47.89
C ALA A 13 -39.88 -7.07 -47.70
N PRO A 14 -40.68 -6.34 -46.87
CA PRO A 14 -40.52 -4.92 -46.52
C PRO A 14 -40.60 -4.53 -45.02
N ALA A 15 -40.08 -3.33 -44.76
CA ALA A 15 -40.32 -2.55 -43.57
C ALA A 15 -41.79 -2.12 -43.50
N SER A 16 -42.52 -2.63 -42.52
CA SER A 16 -43.85 -2.14 -42.17
C SER A 16 -43.75 -1.06 -41.11
N ARG A 17 -43.83 0.19 -41.59
CA ARG A 17 -44.55 1.35 -41.03
C ARG A 17 -45.29 1.09 -39.71
N TRP A 18 -44.85 1.71 -38.62
CA TRP A 18 -45.68 1.90 -37.42
C TRP A 18 -46.13 3.35 -37.37
N SER A 19 -47.45 3.52 -37.33
CA SER A 19 -48.17 4.77 -37.38
C SER A 19 -48.08 5.50 -36.05
N ALA A 20 -47.92 6.82 -36.08
CA ALA A 20 -48.08 7.69 -34.93
C ALA A 20 -49.58 7.95 -34.72
N THR A 21 -50.16 7.46 -33.62
CA THR A 21 -51.35 8.06 -32.98
C THR A 21 -51.31 7.75 -31.49
N ALA A 22 -51.54 8.79 -30.70
CA ALA A 22 -51.34 8.88 -29.27
C ALA A 22 -52.20 7.93 -28.43
N CYS A 23 -51.65 7.51 -27.30
CA CYS A 23 -52.44 7.41 -26.07
C CYS A 23 -51.56 7.89 -24.91
N ALA A 24 -51.84 9.11 -24.44
CA ALA A 24 -51.28 9.64 -23.21
C ALA A 24 -51.78 8.77 -22.06
N SER A 25 -50.87 8.00 -21.47
CA SER A 25 -51.05 7.42 -20.16
C SER A 25 -49.74 7.63 -19.41
N ALA A 26 -49.83 8.40 -18.33
CA ALA A 26 -48.69 8.75 -17.49
C ALA A 26 -48.11 7.47 -16.86
N CYS A 27 -47.16 6.85 -17.55
CA CYS A 27 -46.22 5.94 -16.89
C CYS A 27 -45.28 6.82 -16.06
N ALA A 28 -45.39 6.68 -14.75
CA ALA A 28 -44.37 7.17 -13.83
C ALA A 28 -42.97 6.74 -14.34
N PRO A 29 -41.95 7.61 -14.23
CA PRO A 29 -40.60 7.19 -14.56
C PRO A 29 -40.26 5.92 -13.75
N PRO A 30 -39.57 4.92 -14.34
CA PRO A 30 -39.04 3.83 -13.54
C PRO A 30 -38.22 4.44 -12.39
N PRO A 31 -38.26 3.87 -11.16
CA PRO A 31 -37.38 4.36 -10.11
C PRO A 31 -35.97 4.37 -10.67
N ALA A 32 -35.27 5.50 -10.51
CA ALA A 32 -33.88 5.62 -10.92
C ALA A 32 -33.16 4.38 -10.40
N VAL A 33 -32.67 3.55 -11.32
CA VAL A 33 -31.74 2.49 -10.96
C VAL A 33 -30.54 3.25 -10.42
N GLU A 34 -30.44 3.31 -9.09
CA GLU A 34 -29.26 3.83 -8.42
C GLU A 34 -28.10 3.02 -9.00
N THR A 35 -27.31 3.68 -9.85
CA THR A 35 -26.01 3.17 -10.24
C THR A 35 -25.25 3.00 -8.94
N VAL A 36 -25.18 1.76 -8.44
CA VAL A 36 -24.27 1.40 -7.36
C VAL A 36 -22.90 1.80 -7.86
N SER A 37 -22.40 2.92 -7.35
CA SER A 37 -21.09 3.43 -7.67
C SER A 37 -20.10 2.38 -7.18
N THR A 38 -19.54 1.60 -8.09
CA THR A 38 -18.57 0.52 -7.80
C THR A 38 -17.22 1.06 -7.30
N GLY A 39 -17.11 2.37 -7.11
CA GLY A 39 -15.93 3.05 -6.58
C GLY A 39 -16.02 3.32 -5.07
N PRO A 40 -14.88 3.53 -4.40
CA PRO A 40 -14.85 3.83 -2.97
C PRO A 40 -15.61 5.12 -2.66
N ASP A 41 -16.24 5.19 -1.48
CA ASP A 41 -16.89 6.40 -0.98
C ASP A 41 -15.91 7.61 -1.11
N PRO A 42 -16.28 8.66 -1.89
CA PRO A 42 -15.41 9.81 -2.11
C PRO A 42 -14.93 10.47 -0.80
N ALA A 43 -15.77 10.52 0.24
CA ALA A 43 -15.40 11.13 1.52
C ALA A 43 -14.35 10.29 2.27
N LEU A 44 -14.49 8.97 2.21
CA LEU A 44 -13.50 8.03 2.74
C LEU A 44 -12.17 8.15 1.99
N LEU A 45 -12.21 8.13 0.65
CA LEU A 45 -11.01 8.23 -0.19
C LEU A 45 -10.20 9.48 0.14
N ASP A 46 -10.87 10.61 0.29
CA ASP A 46 -10.23 11.90 0.61
C ASP A 46 -9.62 11.92 2.00
N ARG A 47 -10.32 11.32 2.97
CA ARG A 47 -9.77 11.15 4.32
C ARG A 47 -8.50 10.29 4.28
N GLN A 48 -8.51 9.16 3.58
CA GLN A 48 -7.34 8.29 3.54
C GLN A 48 -6.18 8.90 2.74
N LEU A 49 -6.45 9.57 1.62
CA LEU A 49 -5.42 10.29 0.88
C LEU A 49 -4.70 11.32 1.76
N ARG A 50 -5.44 12.11 2.56
CA ARG A 50 -4.82 13.03 3.52
C ARG A 50 -3.99 12.32 4.59
N ASN A 51 -4.49 11.21 5.12
CA ASN A 51 -3.79 10.44 6.16
C ASN A 51 -2.43 9.90 5.67
N TYR A 52 -2.37 9.36 4.45
CA TYR A 52 -1.16 8.70 3.95
C TYR A 52 -0.25 9.63 3.14
N LEU A 53 -0.84 10.57 2.39
CA LEU A 53 -0.15 11.40 1.39
C LEU A 53 -0.28 12.91 1.62
N GLY A 54 -0.82 13.37 2.75
CA GLY A 54 -1.05 14.79 3.02
C GLY A 54 0.21 15.67 2.97
N ALA A 55 1.40 15.10 3.19
CA ALA A 55 2.67 15.80 3.10
C ALA A 55 3.22 15.93 1.66
N TYR A 56 2.60 15.24 0.69
CA TYR A 56 3.04 15.25 -0.71
C TYR A 56 2.29 16.33 -1.51
N PRO A 57 2.89 16.89 -2.58
CA PRO A 57 2.23 17.89 -3.42
C PRO A 57 0.88 17.42 -3.98
N GLU A 58 -0.08 18.34 -4.14
CA GLU A 58 -1.43 18.03 -4.65
C GLU A 58 -1.41 17.28 -5.98
N ARG A 59 -0.46 17.59 -6.87
CA ARG A 59 -0.28 16.87 -8.14
C ARG A 59 -0.08 15.36 -7.95
N VAL A 60 0.66 14.97 -6.90
CA VAL A 60 0.94 13.56 -6.59
C VAL A 60 -0.31 12.91 -6.02
N GLN A 61 -0.99 13.60 -5.11
CA GLN A 61 -2.25 13.13 -4.53
C GLN A 61 -3.32 12.91 -5.61
N ALA A 62 -3.43 13.83 -6.58
CA ALA A 62 -4.36 13.73 -7.70
C ALA A 62 -4.04 12.54 -8.63
N GLN A 63 -2.76 12.30 -8.92
CA GLN A 63 -2.32 11.13 -9.70
C GLN A 63 -2.67 9.82 -9.00
N VAL A 64 -2.37 9.71 -7.70
CA VAL A 64 -2.70 8.51 -6.91
C VAL A 64 -4.21 8.29 -6.83
N ARG A 65 -4.99 9.37 -6.67
CA ARG A 65 -6.45 9.30 -6.70
C ARG A 65 -6.95 8.71 -8.03
N GLY A 66 -6.42 9.17 -9.16
CA GLY A 66 -6.76 8.62 -10.48
C GLY A 66 -6.46 7.12 -10.57
N LEU A 67 -5.28 6.69 -10.13
CA LEU A 67 -4.89 5.27 -10.14
C LEU A 67 -5.78 4.39 -9.24
N LEU A 68 -6.26 4.94 -8.11
CA LEU A 68 -7.20 4.25 -7.21
C LEU A 68 -8.58 4.10 -7.86
N LEU A 69 -9.09 5.15 -8.49
CA LEU A 69 -10.39 5.13 -9.17
C LEU A 69 -10.39 4.22 -10.41
N GLU A 70 -9.23 4.08 -11.07
CA GLU A 70 -9.04 3.18 -12.20
C GLU A 70 -8.74 1.72 -11.77
N ASP A 71 -8.63 1.42 -10.46
CA ASP A 71 -8.23 0.11 -9.92
C ASP A 71 -6.87 -0.41 -10.45
N ARG A 72 -5.96 0.51 -10.78
CA ARG A 72 -4.64 0.19 -11.36
C ARG A 72 -3.51 0.21 -10.35
N LEU A 73 -3.72 0.82 -9.18
CA LEU A 73 -2.68 0.97 -8.17
C LEU A 73 -2.24 -0.38 -7.60
N ALA A 74 -3.19 -1.28 -7.29
CA ALA A 74 -2.88 -2.61 -6.76
C ALA A 74 -2.04 -3.43 -7.77
N GLU A 75 -2.42 -3.43 -9.04
CA GLU A 75 -1.70 -4.14 -10.10
C GLU A 75 -0.30 -3.55 -10.32
N HIS A 76 -0.17 -2.21 -10.27
CA HIS A 76 1.12 -1.54 -10.36
C HIS A 76 2.07 -1.98 -9.23
N LEU A 77 1.60 -1.95 -7.98
CA LEU A 77 2.41 -2.36 -6.82
C LEU A 77 2.75 -3.84 -6.85
N ALA A 78 1.82 -4.71 -7.24
CA ALA A 78 2.06 -6.15 -7.34
C ALA A 78 3.12 -6.49 -8.41
N ARG A 79 3.13 -5.76 -9.53
CA ARG A 79 4.18 -5.90 -10.56
C ARG A 79 5.54 -5.42 -10.07
N LYS A 80 5.57 -4.31 -9.33
CA LYS A 80 6.82 -3.72 -8.82
C LYS A 80 7.43 -4.53 -7.68
N TYR A 81 6.58 -5.13 -6.84
CA TYR A 81 6.97 -5.87 -5.64
C TYR A 81 6.36 -7.28 -5.62
N PRO A 82 6.77 -8.19 -6.54
CA PRO A 82 6.18 -9.53 -6.65
C PRO A 82 6.66 -10.50 -5.57
N GLY A 83 7.72 -10.15 -4.84
CA GLY A 83 8.39 -11.04 -3.89
C GLY A 83 7.62 -11.25 -2.60
N LYS A 84 7.99 -12.33 -1.88
CA LYS A 84 7.59 -12.56 -0.49
C LYS A 84 8.77 -13.16 0.26
N HIS A 85 9.08 -12.63 1.43
CA HIS A 85 10.19 -13.11 2.24
C HIS A 85 9.80 -14.32 3.13
N ALA A 86 10.78 -15.14 3.49
CA ALA A 86 10.59 -16.31 4.34
C ALA A 86 10.63 -16.01 5.86
N ILE A 87 10.93 -14.76 6.25
CA ILE A 87 11.09 -14.36 7.65
C ILE A 87 9.72 -14.26 8.34
N GLN A 88 9.35 -15.26 9.13
CA GLN A 88 8.03 -15.35 9.77
C GLN A 88 8.08 -15.40 11.31
N GLY A 89 9.19 -15.84 11.89
CA GLY A 89 9.40 -15.95 13.33
C GLY A 89 10.27 -14.83 13.90
N ASP A 90 10.19 -14.63 15.21
CA ASP A 90 10.99 -13.61 15.90
C ASP A 90 12.50 -13.90 15.82
N ALA A 91 12.90 -15.17 15.88
CA ALA A 91 14.30 -15.57 15.74
C ALA A 91 14.88 -15.21 14.35
N ALA A 92 14.17 -15.58 13.28
CA ALA A 92 14.58 -15.23 11.92
C ALA A 92 14.61 -13.71 11.69
N LEU A 93 13.66 -12.96 12.29
CA LEU A 93 13.65 -11.50 12.22
C LEU A 93 14.84 -10.91 12.98
N TYR A 94 15.16 -11.45 14.16
CA TYR A 94 16.33 -11.04 14.93
C TYR A 94 17.63 -11.22 14.13
N ASP A 95 17.82 -12.39 13.53
CA ASP A 95 19.01 -12.69 12.72
C ASP A 95 19.10 -11.75 11.51
N TYR A 96 17.98 -11.48 10.85
CA TYR A 96 17.91 -10.55 9.72
C TYR A 96 18.31 -9.12 10.11
N VAL A 97 17.71 -8.59 11.18
CA VAL A 97 18.02 -7.24 11.70
C VAL A 97 19.49 -7.15 12.12
N GLN A 98 20.00 -8.18 12.80
CA GLN A 98 21.39 -8.22 13.24
C GLN A 98 22.37 -8.29 12.07
N GLY A 99 22.02 -9.00 10.98
CA GLY A 99 22.82 -9.04 9.76
C GLY A 99 23.01 -7.66 9.15
N ILE A 100 21.92 -6.90 8.96
CA ILE A 100 21.96 -5.53 8.43
C ILE A 100 22.77 -4.62 9.36
N LYS A 101 22.48 -4.66 10.67
CA LYS A 101 23.22 -3.88 11.67
C LYS A 101 24.71 -4.17 11.65
N GLN A 102 25.11 -5.43 11.56
CA GLN A 102 26.52 -5.82 11.56
C GLN A 102 27.21 -5.41 10.27
N ALA A 103 26.52 -5.40 9.13
CA ALA A 103 27.10 -5.00 7.85
C ALA A 103 27.31 -3.48 7.71
N GLN A 104 26.41 -2.67 8.31
CA GLN A 104 26.37 -1.23 8.02
C GLN A 104 26.45 -0.32 9.26
N LEU A 105 26.27 -0.83 10.48
CA LEU A 105 26.12 -0.04 11.71
C LEU A 105 27.04 -0.52 12.85
N HIS A 106 28.34 -0.59 12.59
CA HIS A 106 29.36 -1.10 13.52
C HIS A 106 29.48 -0.37 14.87
N SER A 107 29.05 0.90 14.96
CA SER A 107 29.15 1.73 16.18
C SER A 107 27.78 2.16 16.71
N THR A 108 26.87 1.20 16.84
CA THR A 108 25.52 1.42 17.41
C THR A 108 25.29 0.58 18.67
N PRO A 109 24.43 1.03 19.60
CA PRO A 109 24.03 0.23 20.75
C PRO A 109 23.59 -1.19 20.36
N PRO A 110 23.85 -2.20 21.20
CA PRO A 110 23.40 -3.56 20.91
C PRO A 110 21.87 -3.63 20.89
N VAL A 111 21.33 -4.36 19.91
CA VAL A 111 19.90 -4.67 19.85
C VAL A 111 19.65 -5.89 20.75
N HIS A 112 18.87 -5.67 21.80
CA HIS A 112 18.63 -6.67 22.84
C HIS A 112 17.46 -7.58 22.50
N LYS A 113 16.51 -7.07 21.72
CA LYS A 113 15.30 -7.79 21.37
C LYS A 113 14.77 -7.30 20.03
N VAL A 114 14.30 -8.24 19.22
CA VAL A 114 13.57 -7.95 17.97
C VAL A 114 12.34 -8.85 17.97
N LEU A 115 11.15 -8.27 17.73
CA LEU A 115 9.89 -9.01 17.78
C LEU A 115 8.92 -8.55 16.70
N TRP A 116 8.10 -9.49 16.24
CA TRP A 116 6.86 -9.18 15.56
C TRP A 116 5.81 -8.65 16.56
N GLN A 117 5.04 -7.64 16.14
CA GLN A 117 3.98 -7.05 16.95
C GLN A 117 2.64 -6.97 16.20
N ASN A 118 1.56 -7.40 16.84
CA ASN A 118 0.22 -7.46 16.26
C ASN A 118 -0.62 -6.17 16.42
N LYS A 119 -0.08 -5.10 17.03
CA LYS A 119 -0.85 -3.87 17.25
C LYS A 119 -0.82 -2.98 16.01
N MET A 120 -2.01 -2.70 15.50
CA MET A 120 -2.29 -1.82 14.37
C MET A 120 -2.47 -0.35 14.80
N ASP A 121 -1.67 0.19 15.72
CA ASP A 121 -1.64 1.64 15.97
C ASP A 121 -0.76 2.35 14.89
N VAL A 122 -0.98 1.94 13.64
CA VAL A 122 -0.07 2.15 12.49
C VAL A 122 -0.37 3.46 11.77
N ILE A 123 -1.56 4.06 11.93
CA ILE A 123 -1.95 5.24 11.15
C ILE A 123 -1.24 6.52 11.62
N GLN A 124 -0.82 6.60 12.88
CA GLN A 124 -0.06 7.77 13.38
C GLN A 124 1.47 7.58 13.27
N ASN A 125 1.93 6.36 13.02
CA ASN A 125 3.33 5.92 13.10
C ASN A 125 3.73 5.06 11.88
N VAL A 126 3.26 5.42 10.68
CA VAL A 126 3.21 4.59 9.45
C VAL A 126 4.54 3.91 9.04
N LEU A 127 5.68 4.29 9.64
CA LEU A 127 6.99 3.75 9.30
C LEU A 127 7.77 3.16 10.48
N GLY A 128 7.23 3.22 11.70
CA GLY A 128 7.89 2.64 12.85
C GLY A 128 7.13 2.76 14.17
N LEU A 129 6.94 1.63 14.84
CA LEU A 129 6.39 1.60 16.20
C LEU A 129 7.52 1.95 17.17
N HIS A 130 7.81 3.24 17.31
CA HIS A 130 8.82 3.72 18.25
C HIS A 130 8.41 3.42 19.69
N THR A 131 9.06 2.42 20.28
CA THR A 131 9.22 2.32 21.73
C THR A 131 10.63 1.84 22.06
N SER A 132 11.61 2.77 22.00
CA SER A 132 12.85 2.60 22.77
C SER A 132 12.51 2.71 24.25
N ILE A 133 12.18 1.58 24.89
CA ILE A 133 11.92 1.54 26.33
C ILE A 133 13.25 1.63 27.08
N SER A 134 13.66 2.84 27.46
CA SER A 134 14.72 3.06 28.42
C SER A 134 14.18 2.84 29.84
N ARG A 135 14.38 1.64 30.42
CA ARG A 135 14.07 1.40 31.84
C ARG A 135 15.27 1.77 32.73
N VAL A 136 15.04 2.65 33.71
CA VAL A 136 16.01 2.99 34.76
C VAL A 136 15.83 1.98 35.91
N GLN A 137 16.84 1.16 36.20
CA GLN A 137 16.92 0.40 37.46
C GLN A 137 18.25 0.73 38.14
N GLY A 138 18.18 1.39 39.29
CA GLY A 138 19.31 1.57 40.21
C GLY A 138 20.50 2.35 39.65
N GLY A 139 20.40 3.67 39.54
CA GLY A 139 21.54 4.61 39.40
C GLY A 139 22.38 4.54 38.12
N ARG A 140 22.29 3.48 37.31
CA ARG A 140 22.95 3.33 36.01
C ARG A 140 21.93 2.91 34.96
N LEU A 141 21.62 3.83 34.03
CA LEU A 141 20.80 3.58 32.85
C LEU A 141 21.51 2.58 31.92
N LYS A 142 21.16 1.29 32.00
CA LYS A 142 21.39 0.36 30.88
C LYS A 142 20.20 0.48 29.93
N ALA A 143 20.30 1.35 28.94
CA ALA A 143 19.32 1.42 27.87
C ALA A 143 19.30 0.09 27.10
N LYS A 144 18.14 -0.57 27.04
CA LYS A 144 17.93 -1.78 26.23
C LYS A 144 17.20 -1.38 24.97
N ALA A 145 17.87 -1.46 23.83
CA ALA A 145 17.24 -1.25 22.54
C ALA A 145 16.38 -2.48 22.17
N GLU A 146 15.07 -2.27 22.05
CA GLU A 146 14.11 -3.24 21.53
C GLU A 146 13.57 -2.73 20.19
N ILE A 147 13.56 -3.57 19.17
CA ILE A 147 12.98 -3.28 17.85
C ILE A 147 11.69 -4.09 17.70
N ARG A 148 10.62 -3.43 17.23
CA ARG A 148 9.30 -4.04 17.07
C ARG A 148 8.78 -3.76 15.67
N ILE A 149 8.62 -4.82 14.88
CA ILE A 149 8.11 -4.72 13.51
C ILE A 149 6.67 -5.22 13.48
N ALA A 150 5.79 -4.49 12.80
CA ALA A 150 4.39 -4.90 12.69
C ALA A 150 4.26 -6.22 11.92
N SER A 151 3.43 -7.14 12.42
CA SER A 151 3.21 -8.44 11.78
C SER A 151 2.66 -8.36 10.35
N LEU A 152 2.13 -7.21 9.93
CA LEU A 152 1.68 -6.98 8.56
C LEU A 152 2.81 -7.21 7.54
N PHE A 153 4.05 -6.85 7.87
CA PHE A 153 5.20 -6.97 6.99
C PHE A 153 5.50 -8.42 6.62
N LYS A 154 5.09 -9.40 7.44
CA LYS A 154 5.21 -10.85 7.11
C LYS A 154 4.60 -11.26 5.78
N THR A 155 3.61 -10.48 5.32
CA THR A 155 2.87 -10.72 4.08
C THR A 155 3.32 -9.82 2.94
N LEU A 156 4.28 -8.92 3.19
CA LEU A 156 4.76 -7.95 2.23
C LEU A 156 6.02 -8.44 1.53
N ALA A 157 6.38 -7.72 0.47
CA ALA A 157 7.60 -7.95 -0.29
C ALA A 157 8.85 -7.69 0.56
N PRO A 158 9.97 -8.37 0.28
CA PRO A 158 11.22 -8.24 1.04
C PRO A 158 11.70 -6.79 1.16
N GLU A 159 11.50 -5.97 0.14
CA GLU A 159 11.90 -4.55 0.09
C GLU A 159 11.20 -3.74 1.19
N PHE A 160 9.91 -4.01 1.44
CA PHE A 160 9.17 -3.33 2.50
C PHE A 160 9.66 -3.75 3.89
N LEU A 161 10.03 -5.03 4.07
CA LEU A 161 10.63 -5.50 5.32
C LEU A 161 12.01 -4.87 5.54
N GLU A 162 12.86 -4.83 4.52
CA GLU A 162 14.17 -4.22 4.60
C GLU A 162 14.07 -2.73 4.93
N MET A 163 13.19 -2.00 4.24
CA MET A 163 12.96 -0.58 4.47
C MET A 163 12.56 -0.29 5.92
N VAL A 164 11.58 -1.01 6.48
CA VAL A 164 11.17 -0.78 7.88
C VAL A 164 12.27 -1.21 8.87
N VAL A 165 13.05 -2.25 8.57
CA VAL A 165 14.18 -2.64 9.42
C VAL A 165 15.27 -1.57 9.42
N VAL A 166 15.62 -1.03 8.25
CA VAL A 166 16.56 0.08 8.12
C VAL A 166 16.06 1.32 8.88
N HIS A 167 14.76 1.62 8.79
CA HIS A 167 14.13 2.69 9.56
C HIS A 167 14.37 2.51 11.05
N GLU A 168 14.00 1.36 11.62
CA GLU A 168 14.16 1.08 13.04
C GLU A 168 15.64 1.06 13.49
N LEU A 169 16.53 0.59 12.63
CA LEU A 169 17.96 0.60 12.91
C LEU A 169 18.54 2.02 12.90
N ALA A 170 18.05 2.91 12.04
CA ALA A 170 18.45 4.31 12.02
C ALA A 170 18.13 5.01 13.35
N HIS A 171 17.04 4.61 14.03
CA HIS A 171 16.67 5.11 15.36
C HIS A 171 17.67 4.77 16.49
N LEU A 172 18.60 3.84 16.24
CA LEU A 172 19.71 3.60 17.17
C LEU A 172 20.73 4.75 17.20
N ARG A 173 20.74 5.61 16.18
CA ARG A 173 21.59 6.81 16.09
C ARG A 173 20.79 8.10 16.11
N GLU A 174 19.70 8.16 15.34
CA GLU A 174 18.91 9.35 15.09
C GLU A 174 17.48 9.17 15.59
N ARG A 175 17.09 9.83 16.69
CA ARG A 175 15.78 9.61 17.33
C ARG A 175 14.61 10.29 16.64
N GLU A 176 14.87 11.39 15.93
CA GLU A 176 13.86 12.22 15.28
C GLU A 176 13.96 12.05 13.77
N HIS A 177 12.83 12.03 13.07
CA HIS A 177 12.75 11.97 11.61
C HIS A 177 13.16 13.30 10.94
N ASN A 178 14.37 13.75 11.22
CA ASN A 178 14.97 14.94 10.66
C ASN A 178 15.84 14.60 9.42
N LYS A 179 16.52 15.60 8.86
CA LYS A 179 17.38 15.41 7.68
C LYS A 179 18.48 14.35 7.90
N ALA A 180 19.10 14.30 9.07
CA ALA A 180 20.15 13.33 9.37
C ALA A 180 19.60 11.90 9.42
N PHE A 181 18.40 11.71 9.98
CA PHE A 181 17.72 10.42 9.97
C PHE A 181 17.49 9.89 8.55
N TYR A 182 16.93 10.72 7.67
CA TYR A 182 16.66 10.32 6.29
C TYR A 182 17.93 10.07 5.49
N GLN A 183 18.97 10.88 5.68
CA GLN A 183 20.29 10.65 5.08
C GLN A 183 20.91 9.32 5.54
N LEU A 184 20.74 8.96 6.81
CA LEU A 184 21.17 7.67 7.32
C LEU A 184 20.37 6.53 6.67
N CYS A 185 19.05 6.68 6.53
CA CYS A 185 18.22 5.68 5.86
C CYS A 185 18.63 5.47 4.39
N GLU A 186 18.86 6.54 3.63
CA GLU A 186 19.35 6.47 2.24
C GLU A 186 20.74 5.82 2.14
N HIS A 187 21.62 6.08 3.12
CA HIS A 187 22.93 5.44 3.15
C HIS A 187 22.84 3.93 3.38
N LEU A 188 21.89 3.49 4.22
CA LEU A 188 21.66 2.08 4.51
C LEU A 188 20.90 1.38 3.37
N LEU A 189 19.96 2.08 2.72
CA LEU A 189 19.12 1.59 1.64
C LEU A 189 18.93 2.69 0.57
N PRO A 190 19.63 2.63 -0.57
CA PRO A 190 19.64 3.70 -1.57
C PRO A 190 18.26 4.16 -2.06
N ASP A 191 17.30 3.24 -2.25
CA ASP A 191 15.94 3.55 -2.72
C ASP A 191 14.93 3.77 -1.58
N TYR A 192 15.41 4.04 -0.36
CA TYR A 192 14.59 4.12 0.86
C TYR A 192 13.34 4.99 0.68
N HIS A 193 13.48 6.21 0.17
CA HIS A 193 12.32 7.12 0.01
C HIS A 193 11.28 6.60 -0.97
N GLN A 194 11.70 5.92 -2.04
CA GLN A 194 10.77 5.37 -3.02
C GLN A 194 10.02 4.18 -2.43
N ILE A 195 10.71 3.29 -1.72
CA ILE A 195 10.09 2.14 -1.06
C ILE A 195 9.16 2.59 0.08
N GLU A 196 9.55 3.62 0.84
CA GLU A 196 8.71 4.25 1.85
C GLU A 196 7.42 4.81 1.25
N PHE A 197 7.54 5.55 0.15
CA PHE A 197 6.39 6.10 -0.58
C PHE A 197 5.47 4.98 -1.08
N ASP A 198 6.05 3.93 -1.69
CA ASP A 198 5.26 2.81 -2.21
C ASP A 198 4.57 2.01 -1.11
N LEU A 199 5.17 1.91 0.08
CA LEU A 199 4.51 1.32 1.25
C LEU A 199 3.28 2.15 1.65
N ARG A 200 3.39 3.49 1.65
CA ARG A 200 2.23 4.36 1.93
C ARG A 200 1.12 4.14 0.90
N LEU A 201 1.46 3.98 -0.38
CA LEU A 201 0.49 3.66 -1.43
C LEU A 201 -0.18 2.30 -1.18
N LEU A 202 0.59 1.29 -0.78
CA LEU A 202 0.06 -0.03 -0.46
C LEU A 202 -0.91 0.00 0.74
N LEU A 203 -0.55 0.74 1.79
CA LEU A 203 -1.39 0.89 2.98
C LEU A 203 -2.66 1.70 2.67
N LEU A 204 -2.55 2.74 1.84
CA LEU A 204 -3.68 3.48 1.32
C LEU A 204 -4.64 2.58 0.52
N GLN A 205 -4.12 1.79 -0.42
CA GLN A 205 -4.91 0.81 -1.19
C GLN A 205 -5.69 -0.12 -0.25
N ARG A 206 -5.03 -0.67 0.78
CA ARG A 206 -5.66 -1.56 1.77
C ARG A 206 -6.72 -0.85 2.61
N ALA A 207 -6.46 0.40 3.01
CA ALA A 207 -7.39 1.20 3.81
C ALA A 207 -8.65 1.60 3.02
N VAL A 208 -8.54 1.74 1.70
CA VAL A 208 -9.67 2.05 0.81
C VAL A 208 -10.43 0.79 0.41
N ALA A 209 -9.73 -0.32 0.14
CA ALA A 209 -10.35 -1.59 -0.26
C ALA A 209 -10.96 -2.40 0.91
N GLY A 210 -10.48 -2.18 2.14
CA GLY A 210 -11.00 -2.83 3.35
C GLY A 210 -12.16 -2.09 4.02
N ALA A 211 -12.71 -1.06 3.39
CA ALA A 211 -13.82 -0.26 3.89
C ALA A 211 -15.16 -0.67 3.26
#